data_AF-G5LL26-F1
#
_entry.id   AF-G5LL26-F1
#
_cell.length_a   1.000
_cell.length_b   1.000
_cell.length_c   1.000
_cell.angle_alpha   90.00
_cell.angle_beta   90.00
_cell.angle_gamma   90.00
#
_symmetry.space_group_name_H-M   'P 1'
#
loop_
_entity.id
_entity.type
_entity.pdbx_description
1 polymer ?
#
loop_
_entity_poly.entity_id
_entity_poly.type
_entity_poly.pdbx_seq_one_letter_code
_entity_poly.pdbx_strand_id
1 'polypeptide(L)'
;MVYANTSAAVKARADWVVTSSIAVELIEHLDSLGEKIIWAPDRHLGNYVQKQTGADVLCWQGACIVHDEFKTQALTRLKKIYPYAALLVHPESPQSIVEMADAVGSTSQLIKAAKTLPHRQLIVATDRGIFYKMQQAVPEKELLEAPTAGEGATCRSCAHCPWMAMNGLKAIAEGLEQGGAAHEIQVDAALREGALLPLNRMLDFAATLRA
;
A
#
# COMPACT_ATOMS: atom_id res chain seq x y z
N MET A 1 -0.92 -11.62 12.99
CA MET A 1 0.04 -10.87 12.16
C MET A 1 -0.39 -9.41 12.03
N VAL A 2 0.54 -8.50 11.76
CA VAL A 2 0.24 -7.07 11.61
C VAL A 2 0.94 -6.48 10.39
N TYR A 3 0.26 -5.61 9.68
CA TYR A 3 0.83 -4.85 8.57
C TYR A 3 1.93 -3.91 9.07
N ALA A 4 2.92 -3.64 8.22
CA ALA A 4 4.05 -2.75 8.51
C ALA A 4 3.59 -1.35 8.95
N ASN A 5 2.41 -0.89 8.53
CA ASN A 5 1.82 0.39 8.92
C ASN A 5 1.16 0.33 10.31
N THR A 6 1.96 -0.02 11.31
CA THR A 6 1.58 -0.15 12.73
C THR A 6 2.70 0.39 13.62
N SER A 7 2.42 0.71 14.89
CA SER A 7 3.46 1.16 15.82
C SER A 7 4.43 0.02 16.20
N ALA A 8 5.61 0.37 16.70
CA ALA A 8 6.54 -0.62 17.27
C ALA A 8 5.89 -1.41 18.43
N ALA A 9 5.04 -0.75 19.23
CA ALA A 9 4.29 -1.39 20.31
C ALA A 9 3.37 -2.50 19.81
N VAL A 10 2.69 -2.28 18.69
CA VAL A 10 1.83 -3.31 18.07
C VAL A 10 2.69 -4.42 17.47
N LYS A 11 3.78 -4.09 16.79
CA LYS A 11 4.72 -5.09 16.25
C LYS A 11 5.27 -6.00 17.33
N ALA A 12 5.68 -5.46 18.48
CA ALA A 12 6.23 -6.25 19.58
C ALA A 12 5.24 -7.26 20.21
N ARG A 13 3.95 -7.17 19.88
CA ARG A 13 2.89 -8.09 20.33
C ARG A 13 2.42 -9.05 19.23
N ALA A 14 3.01 -8.96 18.04
CA ALA A 14 2.60 -9.74 16.88
C ALA A 14 3.61 -10.85 16.59
N ASP A 15 3.13 -11.96 16.04
CA ASP A 15 4.00 -13.06 15.60
C ASP A 15 4.70 -12.76 14.28
N TRP A 16 4.08 -11.92 13.44
CA TRP A 16 4.52 -11.60 12.09
C TRP A 16 4.22 -10.14 11.76
N VAL A 17 5.20 -9.46 11.16
CA VAL A 17 4.99 -8.25 10.38
C VAL A 17 4.79 -8.65 8.91
N VAL A 18 4.07 -7.85 8.14
CA VAL A 18 3.88 -8.09 6.71
C VAL A 18 3.86 -6.77 5.94
N THR A 19 4.19 -6.79 4.65
CA THR A 19 3.95 -5.68 3.72
C THR A 19 2.96 -6.10 2.63
N SER A 20 2.34 -5.15 1.95
CA SER A 20 1.40 -5.44 0.85
C SER A 20 2.03 -6.22 -0.30
N SER A 21 3.36 -6.22 -0.41
CA SER A 21 4.10 -6.92 -1.46
C SER A 21 4.26 -8.42 -1.27
N ILE A 22 4.07 -8.93 -0.05
CA ILE A 22 4.24 -10.37 0.28
C ILE A 22 3.05 -10.92 1.06
N ALA A 23 1.97 -10.14 1.20
CA ALA A 23 0.89 -10.45 2.13
C ALA A 23 0.12 -11.71 1.74
N VAL A 24 -0.05 -11.93 0.42
CA VAL A 24 -0.72 -13.12 -0.12
C VAL A 24 0.14 -14.34 0.17
N GLU A 25 1.39 -14.31 -0.27
CA GLU A 25 2.33 -15.43 -0.17
C GLU A 25 2.57 -15.85 1.29
N LEU A 26 2.67 -14.88 2.21
CA LEU A 26 2.85 -15.16 3.63
C LEU A 26 1.59 -15.78 4.25
N ILE A 27 0.40 -15.30 3.89
CA ILE A 27 -0.85 -15.87 4.42
C ILE A 27 -1.06 -17.28 3.86
N GLU A 28 -0.81 -17.53 2.59
CA GLU A 28 -0.86 -18.89 2.01
C GLU A 28 0.08 -19.83 2.74
N HIS A 29 1.31 -19.38 3.04
CA HIS A 29 2.26 -20.16 3.81
C HIS A 29 1.74 -20.49 5.21
N LEU A 30 1.26 -19.50 5.96
CA LEU A 30 0.76 -19.71 7.32
C LEU A 30 -0.51 -20.58 7.35
N ASP A 31 -1.43 -20.37 6.41
CA ASP A 31 -2.64 -21.18 6.26
C ASP A 31 -2.29 -22.64 5.91
N SER A 32 -1.27 -22.87 5.07
CA SER A 32 -0.78 -24.22 4.75
C SER A 32 -0.20 -24.96 5.97
N LEU A 33 0.22 -24.22 7.01
CA LEU A 33 0.65 -24.77 8.29
C LEU A 33 -0.51 -24.98 9.28
N GLY A 34 -1.74 -24.61 8.90
CA GLY A 34 -2.94 -24.69 9.75
C GLY A 34 -3.04 -23.60 10.80
N GLU A 35 -2.30 -22.50 10.64
CA GLU A 35 -2.30 -21.38 11.59
C GLU A 35 -3.59 -20.56 11.49
N LYS A 36 -4.13 -20.12 12.65
CA LYS A 36 -5.25 -19.18 12.68
C LYS A 36 -4.74 -17.75 12.59
N ILE A 37 -5.32 -16.96 11.68
CA ILE A 37 -4.74 -15.66 11.32
C ILE A 37 -5.60 -14.53 11.87
N ILE A 38 -5.02 -13.70 12.74
CA ILE A 38 -5.55 -12.38 13.09
C ILE A 38 -4.80 -11.33 12.28
N TRP A 39 -5.53 -10.42 11.64
CA TRP A 39 -4.99 -9.38 10.76
C TRP A 39 -5.31 -7.97 11.26
N ALA A 40 -4.32 -7.08 11.22
CA ALA A 40 -4.50 -5.66 11.50
C ALA A 40 -3.48 -4.78 10.73
N PRO A 41 -3.77 -3.49 10.51
CA PRO A 41 -5.02 -2.80 10.85
C PRO A 41 -5.97 -2.64 9.67
N ASP A 42 -5.51 -2.85 8.42
CA ASP A 42 -6.22 -2.46 7.21
C ASP A 42 -7.19 -3.55 6.72
N ARG A 43 -8.50 -3.28 6.79
CA ARG A 43 -9.55 -4.22 6.41
C ARG A 43 -9.56 -4.53 4.92
N HIS A 44 -9.16 -3.58 4.07
CA HIS A 44 -9.21 -3.77 2.61
C HIS A 44 -8.14 -4.74 2.17
N LEU A 45 -6.91 -4.55 2.65
CA LEU A 45 -5.82 -5.50 2.42
C LEU A 45 -6.12 -6.86 3.06
N GLY A 46 -6.70 -6.89 4.27
CA GLY A 46 -7.13 -8.13 4.92
C GLY A 46 -8.16 -8.90 4.07
N ASN A 47 -9.23 -8.23 3.65
CA ASN A 47 -10.27 -8.81 2.79
C ASN A 47 -9.70 -9.26 1.43
N TYR A 48 -8.78 -8.47 0.85
CA TYR A 48 -8.10 -8.82 -0.39
C TYR A 48 -7.35 -10.15 -0.24
N VAL A 49 -6.55 -10.30 0.81
CA VAL A 49 -5.78 -11.53 1.03
C VAL A 49 -6.70 -12.72 1.32
N GLN A 50 -7.77 -12.55 2.11
CA GLN A 50 -8.77 -13.61 2.30
C GLN A 50 -9.35 -14.10 0.98
N LYS A 51 -9.67 -13.19 0.06
CA LYS A 51 -10.20 -13.57 -1.26
C LYS A 51 -9.17 -14.27 -2.14
N GLN A 52 -7.90 -13.85 -2.10
CA GLN A 52 -6.85 -14.48 -2.90
C GLN A 52 -6.50 -15.89 -2.41
N THR A 53 -6.48 -16.07 -1.10
CA THR A 53 -5.93 -17.29 -0.47
C THR A 53 -7.01 -18.28 -0.04
N GLY A 54 -8.23 -17.82 0.22
CA GLY A 54 -9.28 -18.61 0.86
C GLY A 54 -9.08 -18.83 2.37
N ALA A 55 -8.02 -18.28 2.96
CA ALA A 55 -7.68 -18.46 4.37
C ALA A 55 -8.71 -17.82 5.32
N ASP A 56 -8.92 -18.44 6.49
CA ASP A 56 -9.76 -17.87 7.56
C ASP A 56 -8.97 -16.82 8.34
N VAL A 57 -9.27 -15.53 8.08
CA VAL A 57 -8.59 -14.38 8.65
C VAL A 57 -9.57 -13.50 9.42
N LEU A 58 -9.27 -13.26 10.69
CA LEU A 58 -10.00 -12.30 11.52
C LEU A 58 -9.44 -10.89 11.31
N CYS A 59 -10.15 -10.05 10.55
CA CYS A 59 -9.70 -8.71 10.16
C CYS A 59 -10.14 -7.59 11.12
N TRP A 60 -9.17 -6.81 11.60
CA TRP A 60 -9.42 -5.51 12.22
C TRP A 60 -10.02 -4.51 11.21
N GLN A 61 -10.88 -3.60 11.68
CA GLN A 61 -11.74 -2.75 10.83
C GLN A 61 -11.15 -1.37 10.49
N GLY A 62 -9.83 -1.22 10.55
CA GLY A 62 -9.14 0.02 10.15
C GLY A 62 -9.04 0.14 8.63
N ALA A 63 -8.73 1.33 8.12
CA ALA A 63 -8.50 1.55 6.69
C ALA A 63 -7.57 2.76 6.49
N CYS A 64 -6.84 2.78 5.38
CA CYS A 64 -6.13 3.97 4.92
C CYS A 64 -7.12 5.02 4.39
N ILE A 65 -7.10 6.23 4.94
CA ILE A 65 -7.96 7.34 4.50
C ILE A 65 -7.78 7.68 3.02
N VAL A 66 -6.55 7.62 2.50
CA VAL A 66 -6.25 7.95 1.11
C VAL A 66 -6.88 6.94 0.16
N HIS A 67 -6.75 5.64 0.46
CA HIS A 67 -7.25 4.59 -0.41
C HIS A 67 -8.75 4.32 -0.24
N ASP A 68 -9.32 4.53 0.96
CA ASP A 68 -10.77 4.38 1.23
C ASP A 68 -11.62 5.43 0.49
N GLU A 69 -11.02 6.55 0.08
CA GLU A 69 -11.70 7.64 -0.62
C GLU A 69 -12.00 7.36 -2.10
N PHE A 70 -11.39 6.33 -2.72
CA PHE A 70 -11.66 6.01 -4.12
C PHE A 70 -13.13 5.60 -4.34
N LYS A 71 -13.81 6.27 -5.28
CA LYS A 71 -15.24 6.02 -5.57
C LYS A 71 -15.42 5.29 -6.89
N THR A 72 -16.09 4.14 -6.84
CA THR A 72 -16.39 3.29 -8.01
C THR A 72 -17.08 4.09 -9.11
N GLN A 73 -18.10 4.89 -8.78
CA GLN A 73 -18.82 5.66 -9.80
C GLN A 73 -17.93 6.68 -10.54
N ALA A 74 -17.05 7.39 -9.83
CA ALA A 74 -16.15 8.35 -10.43
C ALA A 74 -15.12 7.65 -11.33
N LEU A 75 -14.57 6.52 -10.87
CA LEU A 75 -13.66 5.71 -11.65
C LEU A 75 -14.33 5.08 -12.87
N THR A 76 -15.58 4.62 -12.76
CA THR A 76 -16.37 4.13 -13.91
C THR A 76 -16.56 5.23 -14.94
N ARG A 77 -16.80 6.48 -14.54
CA ARG A 77 -16.87 7.62 -15.46
C ARG A 77 -15.52 7.86 -16.13
N LEU A 78 -14.41 7.79 -15.39
CA LEU A 78 -13.07 7.97 -15.95
C LEU A 78 -12.73 6.86 -16.97
N LYS A 79 -13.05 5.58 -16.68
CA LYS A 79 -12.88 4.48 -17.66
C LYS A 79 -13.74 4.66 -18.91
N LYS A 80 -14.88 5.37 -18.86
CA LYS A 80 -15.65 5.72 -20.07
C LYS A 80 -14.96 6.77 -20.94
N ILE A 81 -14.22 7.70 -20.32
CA ILE A 81 -13.44 8.72 -21.04
C ILE A 81 -12.17 8.09 -21.62
N TYR A 82 -11.55 7.16 -20.88
CA TYR A 82 -10.33 6.45 -21.26
C TYR A 82 -10.58 4.94 -21.36
N PRO A 83 -11.33 4.47 -22.38
CA PRO A 83 -11.76 3.07 -22.48
C PRO A 83 -10.62 2.07 -22.72
N TYR A 84 -9.47 2.55 -23.21
CA TYR A 84 -8.29 1.73 -23.47
C TYR A 84 -7.22 1.87 -22.38
N ALA A 85 -7.48 2.62 -21.31
CA ALA A 85 -6.53 2.75 -20.22
C ALA A 85 -6.62 1.53 -19.29
N ALA A 86 -5.47 0.97 -18.91
CA ALA A 86 -5.42 -0.03 -17.85
C ALA A 86 -5.52 0.63 -16.48
N LEU A 87 -6.19 -0.03 -15.55
CA LEU A 87 -6.38 0.42 -14.17
C LEU A 87 -5.47 -0.36 -13.22
N LEU A 88 -4.57 0.36 -12.55
CA LEU A 88 -3.64 -0.16 -11.55
C LEU A 88 -4.11 0.27 -10.15
N VAL A 89 -4.32 -0.68 -9.23
CA VAL A 89 -4.98 -0.41 -7.94
C VAL A 89 -4.14 -0.94 -6.78
N HIS A 90 -4.00 -0.14 -5.72
CA HIS A 90 -3.41 -0.62 -4.48
C HIS A 90 -4.44 -1.47 -3.69
N PRO A 91 -4.06 -2.61 -3.08
CA PRO A 91 -5.00 -3.51 -2.38
C PRO A 91 -5.63 -2.91 -1.11
N GLU A 92 -5.16 -1.76 -0.64
CA GLU A 92 -5.82 -0.98 0.43
C GLU A 92 -7.07 -0.23 -0.07
N SER A 93 -7.41 -0.31 -1.36
CA SER A 93 -8.60 0.33 -1.92
C SER A 93 -9.87 -0.50 -1.68
N PRO A 94 -11.07 0.12 -1.67
CA PRO A 94 -12.33 -0.59 -1.57
C PRO A 94 -12.45 -1.71 -2.60
N GLN A 95 -13.08 -2.81 -2.19
CA GLN A 95 -13.24 -4.01 -3.02
C GLN A 95 -13.83 -3.72 -4.41
N SER A 96 -14.79 -2.81 -4.49
CA SER A 96 -15.43 -2.42 -5.74
C SER A 96 -14.48 -1.69 -6.71
N ILE A 97 -13.37 -1.14 -6.22
CA ILE A 97 -12.27 -0.57 -7.03
C ILE A 97 -11.32 -1.68 -7.48
N VAL A 98 -10.95 -2.56 -6.56
CA VAL A 98 -10.07 -3.72 -6.79
C VAL A 98 -10.64 -4.63 -7.90
N GLU A 99 -11.95 -4.86 -7.90
CA GLU A 99 -12.62 -5.70 -8.91
C GLU A 99 -12.60 -5.12 -10.34
N MET A 100 -12.35 -3.83 -10.49
CA MET A 100 -12.24 -3.18 -11.81
C MET A 100 -10.81 -3.16 -12.36
N ALA A 101 -9.82 -3.58 -11.55
CA ALA A 101 -8.41 -3.40 -11.82
C ALA A 101 -7.87 -4.39 -12.86
N ASP A 102 -6.98 -3.89 -13.72
CA ASP A 102 -6.18 -4.70 -14.63
C ASP A 102 -4.90 -5.23 -13.94
N ALA A 103 -4.44 -4.53 -12.88
CA ALA A 103 -3.41 -5.03 -11.98
C ALA A 103 -3.62 -4.51 -10.55
N VAL A 104 -3.39 -5.39 -9.56
CA VAL A 104 -3.49 -5.07 -8.13
C VAL A 104 -2.14 -5.35 -7.46
N GLY A 105 -1.64 -4.45 -6.63
CA GLY A 105 -0.41 -4.70 -5.89
C GLY A 105 0.12 -3.51 -5.10
N SER A 106 1.21 -3.74 -4.36
CA SER A 106 2.02 -2.72 -3.70
C SER A 106 2.56 -1.69 -4.70
N THR A 107 2.98 -0.51 -4.22
CA THR A 107 3.58 0.54 -5.07
C THR A 107 4.65 0.02 -6.03
N SER A 108 5.58 -0.82 -5.56
CA SER A 108 6.63 -1.39 -6.41
C SER A 108 6.07 -2.38 -7.44
N GLN A 109 5.07 -3.18 -7.08
CA GLN A 109 4.38 -4.08 -8.00
C GLN A 109 3.60 -3.30 -9.07
N LEU A 110 2.96 -2.18 -8.71
CA LEU A 110 2.27 -1.32 -9.67
C LEU A 110 3.26 -0.66 -10.65
N ILE A 111 4.43 -0.21 -10.19
CA ILE A 111 5.48 0.31 -11.08
C ILE A 111 5.97 -0.79 -12.05
N LYS A 112 6.10 -2.03 -11.58
CA LYS A 112 6.43 -3.17 -12.44
C LYS A 112 5.32 -3.44 -13.45
N ALA A 113 4.06 -3.46 -13.02
CA ALA A 113 2.90 -3.66 -13.88
C ALA A 113 2.79 -2.57 -14.96
N ALA A 114 3.08 -1.32 -14.60
CA ALA A 114 3.11 -0.20 -15.55
C ALA A 114 4.09 -0.45 -16.70
N LYS A 115 5.26 -1.05 -16.44
CA LYS A 115 6.24 -1.42 -17.47
C LYS A 115 5.78 -2.57 -18.36
N THR A 116 5.10 -3.56 -17.79
CA THR A 116 4.75 -4.80 -18.51
C THR A 116 3.43 -4.73 -19.27
N LEU A 117 2.48 -3.91 -18.81
CA LEU A 117 1.19 -3.77 -19.49
C LEU A 117 1.36 -3.12 -20.87
N PRO A 118 0.66 -3.57 -21.92
CA PRO A 118 0.81 -3.01 -23.28
C PRO A 118 0.14 -1.64 -23.46
N HIS A 119 -0.67 -1.21 -22.49
CA HIS A 119 -1.48 0.00 -22.55
C HIS A 119 -0.62 1.27 -22.54
N ARG A 120 -0.99 2.24 -23.40
CA ARG A 120 -0.35 3.57 -23.47
C ARG A 120 -0.81 4.50 -22.35
N GLN A 121 -2.04 4.32 -21.89
CA GLN A 121 -2.68 5.11 -20.84
C GLN A 121 -2.90 4.22 -19.62
N LEU A 122 -2.54 4.70 -18.44
CA LEU A 122 -2.65 3.97 -17.19
C LEU A 122 -3.38 4.84 -16.16
N ILE A 123 -4.53 4.39 -15.67
CA ILE A 123 -5.20 4.98 -14.51
C ILE A 123 -4.62 4.34 -13.26
N VAL A 124 -4.14 5.14 -12.32
CA VAL A 124 -3.45 4.65 -11.12
C VAL A 124 -4.22 5.09 -9.87
N ALA A 125 -4.76 4.11 -9.13
CA ALA A 125 -5.47 4.29 -7.87
C ALA A 125 -4.57 3.94 -6.68
N THR A 126 -3.71 4.89 -6.32
CA THR A 126 -2.85 4.85 -5.15
C THR A 126 -2.37 6.28 -4.81
N ASP A 127 -1.44 6.42 -3.86
CA ASP A 127 -0.89 7.73 -3.49
C ASP A 127 -0.19 8.42 -4.67
N ARG A 128 -0.47 9.72 -4.84
CA ARG A 128 0.04 10.58 -5.92
C ARG A 128 1.56 10.69 -5.92
N GLY A 129 2.22 10.56 -4.77
CA GLY A 129 3.67 10.64 -4.63
C GLY A 129 4.42 9.61 -5.48
N ILE A 130 3.75 8.53 -5.89
CA ILE A 130 4.38 7.49 -6.72
C ILE A 130 4.49 7.89 -8.21
N PHE A 131 3.69 8.86 -8.67
CA PHE A 131 3.60 9.20 -10.10
C PHE A 131 4.94 9.65 -10.66
N TYR A 132 5.73 10.39 -9.90
CA TYR A 132 7.05 10.81 -10.35
C TYR A 132 7.96 9.61 -10.66
N LYS A 133 8.07 8.66 -9.73
CA LYS A 133 8.88 7.44 -9.92
C LYS A 133 8.30 6.53 -11.01
N MET A 134 6.97 6.43 -11.10
CA MET A 134 6.30 5.66 -12.14
C MET A 134 6.53 6.28 -13.52
N GLN A 135 6.45 7.61 -13.66
CA GLN A 135 6.70 8.30 -14.93
C GLN A 135 8.16 8.16 -15.37
N GLN A 136 9.12 8.17 -14.44
CA GLN A 136 10.52 7.85 -14.76
C GLN A 136 10.69 6.43 -15.29
N ALA A 137 9.89 5.49 -14.79
CA ALA A 137 9.93 4.09 -15.20
C ALA A 137 9.25 3.81 -16.56
N VAL A 138 8.28 4.64 -16.96
CA VAL A 138 7.53 4.54 -18.22
C VAL A 138 7.33 5.92 -18.87
N PRO A 139 8.41 6.59 -19.31
CA PRO A 139 8.36 7.97 -19.82
C PRO A 139 7.46 8.14 -21.04
N GLU A 140 7.20 7.06 -21.79
CA GLU A 140 6.37 7.02 -22.98
C GLU A 140 4.86 6.88 -22.72
N LYS A 141 4.47 6.61 -21.46
CA LYS A 141 3.07 6.36 -21.08
C LYS A 141 2.43 7.56 -20.42
N GLU A 142 1.14 7.68 -20.64
CA GLU A 142 0.30 8.68 -19.98
C GLU A 142 -0.25 8.09 -18.67
N LEU A 143 0.08 8.73 -17.55
CA LEU A 143 -0.39 8.34 -16.23
C LEU A 143 -1.53 9.25 -15.80
N LEU A 144 -2.67 8.66 -15.45
CA LEU A 144 -3.89 9.34 -15.02
C LEU A 144 -4.14 9.01 -13.54
N GLU A 145 -4.37 10.03 -12.73
CA GLU A 145 -4.76 9.85 -11.34
C GLU A 145 -6.20 9.33 -11.25
N ALA A 146 -6.41 8.26 -10.49
CA ALA A 146 -7.77 7.81 -10.19
C ALA A 146 -8.48 8.82 -9.28
N PRO A 147 -9.77 9.09 -9.51
CA PRO A 147 -10.49 10.10 -8.75
C PRO A 147 -10.77 9.63 -7.30
N THR A 148 -10.35 10.44 -6.33
CA THR A 148 -10.79 10.37 -4.92
C THR A 148 -12.01 11.26 -4.69
N ALA A 149 -12.65 11.14 -3.54
CA ALA A 149 -13.83 11.94 -3.21
C ALA A 149 -13.54 13.45 -3.12
N GLY A 150 -14.49 14.27 -3.60
CA GLY A 150 -14.61 15.71 -3.36
C GLY A 150 -16.05 16.15 -3.66
N GLU A 151 -16.64 16.98 -2.80
CA GLU A 151 -17.98 17.53 -3.04
C GLU A 151 -17.92 18.62 -4.12
N GLY A 152 -18.65 18.44 -5.23
CA GLY A 152 -18.92 19.48 -6.24
C GLY A 152 -18.26 19.28 -7.61
N ALA A 153 -18.50 20.24 -8.52
CA ALA A 153 -18.06 20.24 -9.92
C ALA A 153 -16.54 20.45 -10.12
N THR A 154 -15.76 20.47 -9.04
CA THR A 154 -14.29 20.53 -9.07
C THR A 154 -13.76 19.26 -8.41
N CYS A 155 -13.76 18.18 -9.18
CA CYS A 155 -13.09 16.95 -8.79
C CYS A 155 -11.60 17.26 -8.55
N ARG A 156 -11.19 17.30 -7.29
CA ARG A 156 -9.79 17.29 -6.91
C ARG A 156 -9.41 15.84 -6.65
N SER A 157 -8.74 15.22 -7.62
CA SER A 157 -7.93 14.03 -7.34
C SER A 157 -6.91 14.44 -6.28
N CYS A 158 -7.13 14.02 -5.04
CA CYS A 158 -6.27 14.33 -3.91
C CYS A 158 -5.94 13.04 -3.16
N ALA A 159 -5.62 11.97 -3.89
CA ALA A 159 -4.97 10.76 -3.37
C ALA A 159 -3.59 11.11 -2.80
N HIS A 160 -3.56 11.93 -1.77
CA HIS A 160 -2.39 12.61 -1.27
C HIS A 160 -2.35 12.38 0.23
N CYS A 161 -1.40 11.55 0.67
CA CYS A 161 -1.20 11.30 2.08
C CYS A 161 -0.63 12.56 2.77
N PRO A 162 -1.39 13.22 3.67
CA PRO A 162 -0.95 14.46 4.29
C PRO A 162 0.29 14.26 5.17
N TRP A 163 0.46 13.06 5.73
CA TRP A 163 1.62 12.72 6.56
C TRP A 163 2.89 12.51 5.74
N MET A 164 2.79 11.91 4.55
CA MET A 164 3.95 11.77 3.66
C MET A 164 4.44 13.15 3.16
N ALA A 165 3.51 14.08 2.97
CA ALA A 165 3.77 15.44 2.50
C ALA A 165 4.45 16.35 3.54
N MET A 166 4.54 15.91 4.82
CA MET A 166 5.23 16.67 5.87
C MET A 166 6.75 16.79 5.61
N ASN A 167 7.32 15.88 4.82
CA ASN A 167 8.74 15.85 4.49
C ASN A 167 9.08 16.83 3.35
N GLY A 168 9.03 18.13 3.63
CA GLY A 168 9.39 19.19 2.68
C GLY A 168 10.90 19.45 2.58
N LEU A 169 11.35 20.07 1.49
CA LEU A 169 12.77 20.37 1.24
C LEU A 169 13.43 21.15 2.38
N LYS A 170 12.71 22.13 2.95
CA LYS A 170 13.19 22.91 4.09
C LYS A 170 13.42 22.04 5.33
N ALA A 171 12.45 21.21 5.71
CA ALA A 171 12.56 20.31 6.86
C ALA A 171 13.68 19.28 6.67
N ILE A 172 13.87 18.79 5.43
CA ILE A 172 14.98 17.88 5.10
C ILE A 172 16.33 18.59 5.24
N ALA A 173 16.48 19.79 4.67
CA ALA A 173 17.70 20.57 4.77
C ALA A 173 18.04 20.89 6.24
N GLU A 174 17.05 21.39 7.00
CA GLU A 174 17.19 21.69 8.43
C GLU A 174 17.59 20.44 9.22
N GLY A 175 16.95 19.29 8.96
CA GLY A 175 17.28 18.02 9.61
C GLY A 175 18.72 17.58 9.34
N LEU A 176 19.24 17.79 8.13
CA LEU A 176 20.62 17.45 7.77
C LEU A 176 21.63 18.45 8.35
N GLU A 177 21.35 19.76 8.24
CA GLU A 177 22.23 20.83 8.71
C GLU A 177 22.36 20.86 10.25
N GLN A 178 21.29 20.50 10.95
CA GLN A 178 21.25 20.45 12.43
C GLN A 178 21.66 19.08 12.98
N GLY A 179 22.13 18.16 12.12
CA GLY A 179 22.60 16.83 12.52
C GLY A 179 21.51 15.88 13.02
N GLY A 180 20.23 16.17 12.76
CA GLY A 180 19.10 15.29 13.06
C GLY A 180 18.74 15.12 14.54
N ALA A 181 19.51 15.70 15.47
CA ALA A 181 19.35 15.47 16.91
C ALA A 181 17.96 15.84 17.45
N ALA A 182 17.32 16.87 16.89
CA ALA A 182 15.97 17.30 17.28
C ALA A 182 14.86 16.27 16.93
N HIS A 183 15.15 15.33 16.02
CA HIS A 183 14.21 14.35 15.51
C HIS A 183 14.75 12.91 15.58
N GLU A 184 15.73 12.67 16.46
CA GLU A 184 16.26 11.32 16.67
C GLU A 184 15.16 10.39 17.18
N ILE A 185 14.87 9.32 16.44
CA ILE A 185 13.83 8.36 16.79
C ILE A 185 14.39 7.37 17.82
N GLN A 186 14.07 7.61 19.07
CA GLN A 186 14.41 6.73 20.18
C GLN A 186 13.31 5.67 20.36
N VAL A 187 13.72 4.41 20.45
CA VAL A 187 12.83 3.28 20.76
C VAL A 187 13.41 2.53 21.95
N ASP A 188 12.59 2.31 22.97
CA ASP A 188 12.98 1.53 24.15
C ASP A 188 13.57 0.17 23.75
N ALA A 189 14.63 -0.27 24.44
CA ALA A 189 15.41 -1.43 24.05
C ALA A 189 14.57 -2.72 24.05
N ALA A 190 13.75 -2.93 25.09
CA ALA A 190 12.89 -4.10 25.19
C ALA A 190 11.79 -4.06 24.12
N LEU A 191 11.21 -2.87 23.87
CA LEU A 191 10.24 -2.67 22.80
C LEU A 191 10.83 -2.96 21.42
N ARG A 192 12.05 -2.48 21.15
CA ARG A 192 12.78 -2.69 19.90
C ARG A 192 13.02 -4.18 19.67
N GLU A 193 13.51 -4.90 20.67
CA GLU A 193 13.79 -6.34 20.58
C GLU A 193 12.52 -7.15 20.30
N GLY A 194 11.44 -6.84 21.01
CA GLY A 194 10.14 -7.46 20.76
C GLY A 194 9.64 -7.20 19.33
N ALA A 195 9.79 -5.97 18.82
CA ALA A 195 9.35 -5.61 17.46
C ALA A 195 10.26 -6.17 16.35
N LEU A 196 11.53 -6.42 16.64
CA LEU A 196 12.49 -6.99 15.68
C LEU A 196 12.19 -8.45 15.35
N LEU A 197 11.71 -9.24 16.32
CA LEU A 197 11.40 -10.65 16.10
C LEU A 197 10.43 -10.89 14.92
N PRO A 198 9.21 -10.32 14.90
CA PRO A 198 8.28 -10.51 13.80
C PRO A 198 8.68 -9.75 12.52
N LEU A 199 9.50 -8.70 12.64
CA LEU A 199 10.07 -8.01 11.49
C LEU A 199 11.12 -8.88 10.78
N ASN A 200 12.02 -9.51 11.52
CA ASN A 200 13.04 -10.39 10.94
C ASN A 200 12.40 -11.61 10.29
N ARG A 201 11.39 -12.22 10.93
CA ARG A 201 10.59 -13.30 10.30
C ARG A 201 10.05 -12.89 8.93
N MET A 202 9.49 -11.68 8.82
CA MET A 202 9.01 -11.14 7.55
C MET A 202 10.12 -11.00 6.51
N LEU A 203 11.29 -10.46 6.92
CA LEU A 203 12.42 -10.25 6.02
C LEU A 203 13.04 -11.56 5.55
N ASP A 204 13.18 -12.53 6.45
CA ASP A 204 13.71 -13.86 6.16
C ASP A 204 12.79 -14.59 5.17
N PHE A 205 11.47 -14.57 5.40
CA PHE A 205 10.49 -15.12 4.46
C PHE A 205 10.51 -14.39 3.10
N ALA A 206 10.62 -13.06 3.11
CA ALA A 206 10.72 -12.30 1.87
C ALA A 206 11.99 -12.65 1.07
N ALA A 207 13.08 -13.04 1.75
CA ALA A 207 14.30 -13.49 1.09
C ALA A 207 14.10 -14.87 0.44
N THR A 208 13.35 -15.78 1.06
CA THR A 208 13.06 -17.10 0.47
C THR A 208 12.23 -17.02 -0.81
N LEU A 209 11.41 -15.98 -0.98
CA LEU A 209 10.63 -15.76 -2.21
C LEU A 209 11.47 -15.25 -3.39
N ARG A 210 12.70 -14.78 -3.14
CA ARG A 210 13.60 -14.23 -4.16
C ARG A 210 14.71 -15.22 -4.58
N ALA A 211 14.86 -16.31 -3.85
CA ALA A 211 15.81 -17.38 -4.12
C ALA A 211 15.26 -18.34 -5.18
#